data_AF-A0A2H9NP93-F1
#
_entry.id   AF-A0A2H9NP93-F1
#
_cell.length_a   1.000
_cell.length_b   1.000
_cell.length_c   1.000
_cell.angle_alpha   90.00
_cell.angle_beta   90.00
_cell.angle_gamma   90.00
#
_symmetry.space_group_name_H-M   'P 1'
#
loop_
_entity.id
_entity.type
_entity.pdbx_description
1 polymer ?
#
loop_
_entity_poly.entity_id
_entity_poly.type
_entity_poly.pdbx_seq_one_letter_code
_entity_poly.pdbx_strand_id
1 'polypeptide(L)'
;MSQCPFVHKAGSGTSNHDWWPNQLHLEILHQHTPESNPMDENFNYAEEFKKLDLAAVKMDLTALMTDSQDWWPADYGHYGPFFIRMAWHSAGTYRTGDGRGGAGHGNQRFAPLNSWPDNVNLDKARRLLWPVKQKYGRKISWADLIILAGNVAMESMGFKTFGFAGGREDIWAPEVDVYWGNEEKWLDDKVRMTAEGELENPLAAVQMGLIYVNPEGPGGQPDTLESGRLVRETFARMAMNDEETVALTCGGHTFGKCHGAGDAALVGAAPEAAGLAEQGLGWKSRYASGKGGDQIGSGLEGSWTPTPTRWDMSYLDMLFGNEWVLSKSPAGAHQWTP
;
A
#
# COMPACT_ATOMS: atom_id res chain seq x y z
N MET A 1 -16.69 8.09 -16.17
CA MET A 1 -15.89 7.79 -17.38
C MET A 1 -14.78 8.81 -17.62
N SER A 2 -13.51 8.38 -17.60
CA SER A 2 -12.32 9.17 -17.93
C SER A 2 -11.90 8.95 -19.39
N GLN A 3 -12.42 9.76 -20.32
CA GLN A 3 -11.94 9.73 -21.71
C GLN A 3 -10.68 10.59 -21.85
N CYS A 4 -9.64 10.07 -22.53
CA CYS A 4 -8.46 10.84 -22.85
C CYS A 4 -8.85 11.99 -23.81
N PRO A 5 -8.51 13.26 -23.52
CA PRO A 5 -8.89 14.39 -24.37
C PRO A 5 -8.11 14.44 -25.70
N PHE A 6 -7.15 13.53 -25.92
CA PHE A 6 -6.35 13.43 -27.15
C PHE A 6 -6.65 12.12 -27.88
N VAL A 7 -7.32 12.19 -29.04
CA VAL A 7 -7.93 11.05 -29.75
C VAL A 7 -7.04 10.35 -30.80
N HIS A 8 -5.79 10.77 -30.97
CA HIS A 8 -4.88 10.23 -31.99
C HIS A 8 -3.59 9.68 -31.37
N LYS A 9 -3.62 8.45 -30.85
CA LYS A 9 -2.41 7.65 -30.52
C LYS A 9 -2.54 6.24 -31.11
N ALA A 10 -1.41 5.65 -31.52
CA ALA A 10 -1.36 4.23 -31.87
C ALA A 10 -1.78 3.39 -30.65
N GLY A 11 -2.66 2.41 -30.85
CA GLY A 11 -3.26 1.63 -29.76
C GLY A 11 -4.33 2.36 -28.94
N SER A 12 -4.72 3.59 -29.33
CA SER A 12 -5.87 4.30 -28.77
C SER A 12 -6.97 4.45 -29.82
N GLY A 13 -8.23 4.30 -29.39
CA GLY A 13 -9.41 4.34 -30.24
C GLY A 13 -10.50 3.45 -29.65
N THR A 14 -11.71 3.53 -30.22
CA THR A 14 -12.81 2.64 -29.83
C THR A 14 -12.41 1.19 -30.11
N SER A 15 -12.47 0.36 -29.08
CA SER A 15 -12.14 -1.06 -29.08
C SER A 15 -13.40 -1.93 -29.21
N ASN A 16 -13.22 -3.24 -29.39
CA ASN A 16 -14.35 -4.18 -29.37
C ASN A 16 -15.10 -4.16 -28.03
N HIS A 17 -14.40 -3.91 -26.91
CA HIS A 17 -15.02 -3.82 -25.59
C HIS A 17 -15.92 -2.59 -25.44
N ASP A 18 -15.64 -1.51 -26.15
CA ASP A 18 -16.51 -0.34 -26.17
C ASP A 18 -17.80 -0.62 -26.96
N TRP A 19 -17.72 -1.41 -28.04
CA TRP A 19 -18.89 -1.80 -28.85
C TRP A 19 -19.73 -2.91 -28.24
N TRP A 20 -19.07 -3.89 -27.60
CA TRP A 20 -19.68 -5.09 -27.03
C TRP A 20 -19.21 -5.29 -25.59
N PRO A 21 -19.61 -4.42 -24.64
CA PRO A 21 -19.12 -4.45 -23.26
C PRO A 21 -19.49 -5.73 -22.49
N ASN A 22 -20.49 -6.48 -22.96
CA ASN A 22 -20.91 -7.75 -22.36
C ASN A 22 -20.30 -8.98 -23.06
N GLN A 23 -19.42 -8.80 -24.05
CA GLN A 23 -18.70 -9.91 -24.67
C GLN A 23 -17.72 -10.51 -23.66
N LEU A 24 -17.53 -11.84 -23.68
CA LEU A 24 -16.60 -12.52 -22.78
C LEU A 24 -15.16 -12.02 -22.99
N HIS A 25 -14.49 -11.60 -21.93
CA HIS A 25 -13.10 -11.15 -21.95
C HIS A 25 -12.15 -12.36 -21.85
N LEU A 26 -11.34 -12.59 -22.89
CA LEU A 26 -10.35 -13.68 -22.93
C LEU A 26 -8.93 -13.22 -22.56
N GLU A 27 -8.72 -11.92 -22.32
CA GLU A 27 -7.42 -11.33 -21.94
C GLU A 27 -6.82 -11.94 -20.67
N ILE A 28 -7.69 -12.29 -19.71
CA ILE A 28 -7.31 -12.94 -18.46
C ILE A 28 -6.59 -14.29 -18.65
N LEU A 29 -6.78 -14.95 -19.80
CA LEU A 29 -6.21 -16.27 -20.11
C LEU A 29 -4.80 -16.20 -20.71
N HIS A 30 -4.33 -15.00 -21.07
CA HIS A 30 -3.03 -14.78 -21.70
C HIS A 30 -2.28 -13.58 -21.08
N GLN A 31 -2.59 -13.24 -19.83
CA GLN A 31 -1.71 -12.40 -19.04
C GLN A 31 -0.44 -13.18 -18.63
N HIS A 32 0.67 -12.46 -18.45
CA HIS A 32 1.95 -13.01 -17.97
C HIS A 32 2.53 -14.15 -18.82
N THR A 33 2.41 -14.07 -20.15
CA THR A 33 3.03 -15.07 -21.04
C THR A 33 4.55 -15.02 -20.97
N PRO A 34 5.26 -16.13 -21.30
CA PRO A 34 6.72 -16.17 -21.31
C PRO A 34 7.38 -15.08 -22.15
N GLU A 35 6.76 -14.66 -23.26
CA GLU A 35 7.29 -13.63 -24.16
C GLU A 35 7.32 -12.23 -23.52
N SER A 36 6.47 -11.98 -22.53
CA SER A 36 6.45 -10.73 -21.75
C SER A 36 7.46 -10.73 -20.60
N ASN A 37 8.06 -11.88 -20.28
CA ASN A 37 9.00 -12.04 -19.19
C ASN A 37 10.43 -11.70 -19.70
N PRO A 38 11.12 -10.70 -19.12
CA PRO A 38 12.47 -10.31 -19.52
C PRO A 38 13.57 -11.26 -19.02
N MET A 39 13.23 -12.28 -18.24
CA MET A 39 14.19 -13.26 -17.74
C MET A 39 14.55 -14.29 -18.81
N ASP A 40 15.72 -14.91 -18.68
CA ASP A 40 16.15 -16.01 -19.55
C ASP A 40 15.10 -17.14 -19.53
N GLU A 41 14.88 -17.84 -20.65
CA GLU A 41 13.88 -18.92 -20.78
C GLU A 41 13.99 -20.00 -19.70
N ASN A 42 15.22 -20.31 -19.27
CA ASN A 42 15.52 -21.30 -18.25
C ASN A 42 15.69 -20.71 -16.84
N PHE A 43 15.27 -19.46 -16.61
CA PHE A 43 15.37 -18.82 -15.31
C PHE A 43 14.49 -19.54 -14.28
N ASN A 44 15.07 -19.80 -13.10
CA ASN A 44 14.37 -20.40 -11.98
C ASN A 44 14.61 -19.55 -10.74
N TYR A 45 13.57 -18.85 -10.27
CA TYR A 45 13.71 -17.93 -9.16
C TYR A 45 14.07 -18.63 -7.86
N ALA A 46 13.45 -19.78 -7.57
CA ALA A 46 13.74 -20.55 -6.36
C ALA A 46 15.23 -20.94 -6.27
N GLU A 47 15.84 -21.36 -7.39
CA GLU A 47 17.27 -21.68 -7.43
C GLU A 47 18.17 -20.45 -7.32
N GLU A 48 17.77 -19.29 -7.88
CA GLU A 48 18.54 -18.05 -7.72
C GLU A 48 18.43 -17.47 -6.31
N PHE A 49 17.24 -17.56 -5.68
CA PHE A 49 16.99 -17.13 -4.30
C PHE A 49 17.80 -17.96 -3.29
N LYS A 50 17.93 -19.27 -3.50
CA LYS A 50 18.79 -20.14 -2.66
C LYS A 50 20.26 -19.73 -2.67
N LYS A 51 20.73 -19.04 -3.74
CA LYS A 51 22.10 -18.53 -3.87
C LYS A 51 22.28 -17.12 -3.29
N LEU A 52 21.23 -16.52 -2.74
CA LEU A 52 21.24 -15.18 -2.18
C LEU A 52 21.90 -15.21 -0.79
N ASP A 53 22.82 -14.29 -0.55
CA ASP A 53 23.28 -14.02 0.82
C ASP A 53 22.21 -13.19 1.54
N LEU A 54 21.22 -13.89 2.11
CA LEU A 54 20.10 -13.25 2.78
C LEU A 54 20.54 -12.44 4.01
N ALA A 55 21.63 -12.84 4.68
CA ALA A 55 22.17 -12.09 5.81
C ALA A 55 22.72 -10.73 5.34
N ALA A 56 23.46 -10.71 4.23
CA ALA A 56 23.93 -9.46 3.62
C ALA A 56 22.77 -8.56 3.17
N VAL A 57 21.71 -9.13 2.58
CA VAL A 57 20.50 -8.36 2.21
C VAL A 57 19.86 -7.72 3.44
N LYS A 58 19.68 -8.48 4.52
CA LYS A 58 19.12 -7.96 5.77
C LYS A 58 20.01 -6.87 6.37
N MET A 59 21.34 -7.02 6.34
CA MET A 59 22.27 -5.99 6.80
C MET A 59 22.17 -4.71 5.99
N ASP A 60 22.10 -4.79 4.66
CA ASP A 60 21.93 -3.62 3.80
C ASP A 60 20.58 -2.95 4.02
N LEU A 61 19.51 -3.73 4.19
CA LEU A 61 18.18 -3.20 4.51
C LEU A 61 18.19 -2.47 5.87
N THR A 62 18.81 -3.06 6.91
CA THR A 62 18.96 -2.42 8.22
C THR A 62 19.76 -1.12 8.11
N ALA A 63 20.84 -1.09 7.32
CA ALA A 63 21.61 0.14 7.10
C ALA A 63 20.79 1.21 6.37
N LEU A 64 20.02 0.82 5.35
CA LEU A 64 19.13 1.72 4.60
C LEU A 64 18.07 2.36 5.51
N MET A 65 17.64 1.68 6.59
CA MET A 65 16.61 2.22 7.49
C MET A 65 16.97 3.60 8.03
N THR A 66 18.25 3.89 8.26
CA THR A 66 18.70 5.17 8.81
C THR A 66 19.53 6.02 7.85
N ASP A 67 19.65 5.58 6.59
CA ASP A 67 20.32 6.33 5.52
C ASP A 67 19.35 7.30 4.82
N SER A 68 18.97 8.36 5.55
CA SER A 68 18.00 9.35 5.08
C SER A 68 18.44 10.03 3.78
N GLN A 69 17.56 10.05 2.79
CA GLN A 69 17.78 10.66 1.49
C GLN A 69 17.17 12.06 1.41
N ASP A 70 17.92 13.04 0.87
CA ASP A 70 17.45 14.43 0.77
C ASP A 70 16.16 14.60 -0.05
N TRP A 71 15.93 13.75 -1.04
CA TRP A 71 14.74 13.80 -1.89
C TRP A 71 13.48 13.28 -1.18
N TRP A 72 13.63 12.51 -0.10
CA TRP A 72 12.53 12.05 0.76
C TRP A 72 13.02 11.76 2.19
N PRO A 73 13.24 12.78 3.03
CA PRO A 73 13.87 12.60 4.34
C PRO A 73 13.10 11.63 5.26
N ALA A 74 13.83 10.83 6.04
CA ALA A 74 13.23 9.85 6.95
C ALA A 74 12.62 10.52 8.18
N ASP A 75 11.36 10.23 8.48
CA ASP A 75 10.76 10.64 9.76
C ASP A 75 11.53 10.02 10.92
N TYR A 76 11.81 10.83 11.94
CA TYR A 76 12.59 10.42 13.11
C TYR A 76 13.98 9.83 12.77
N GLY A 77 14.50 10.11 11.56
CA GLY A 77 15.75 9.53 11.07
C GLY A 77 15.68 8.03 10.76
N HIS A 78 14.49 7.44 10.62
CA HIS A 78 14.32 6.01 10.40
C HIS A 78 13.14 5.67 9.45
N TYR A 79 13.41 5.06 8.29
CA TYR A 79 12.39 4.63 7.31
C TYR A 79 11.60 3.38 7.70
N GLY A 80 11.98 2.69 8.78
CA GLY A 80 11.35 1.46 9.23
C GLY A 80 9.80 1.49 9.22
N PRO A 81 9.15 2.48 9.86
CA PRO A 81 7.69 2.55 9.84
C PRO A 81 7.10 2.70 8.43
N PHE A 82 7.80 3.41 7.54
CA PHE A 82 7.39 3.58 6.14
C PHE A 82 7.46 2.26 5.36
N PHE A 83 8.48 1.43 5.60
CA PHE A 83 8.59 0.11 4.99
C PHE A 83 7.62 -0.92 5.61
N ILE A 84 7.29 -0.80 6.91
CA ILE A 84 6.22 -1.58 7.52
C ILE A 84 4.90 -1.31 6.80
N ARG A 85 4.52 -0.02 6.62
CA ARG A 85 3.33 0.35 5.85
C ARG A 85 3.39 -0.20 4.43
N MET A 86 4.51 -0.07 3.73
CA MET A 86 4.67 -0.58 2.36
C MET A 86 4.43 -2.09 2.27
N ALA A 87 5.03 -2.87 3.18
CA ALA A 87 4.86 -4.31 3.24
C ALA A 87 3.42 -4.70 3.60
N TRP A 88 2.82 -4.03 4.59
CA TRP A 88 1.43 -4.18 4.98
C TRP A 88 0.48 -3.94 3.79
N HIS A 89 0.62 -2.81 3.09
CA HIS A 89 -0.22 -2.49 1.92
C HIS A 89 0.02 -3.44 0.74
N SER A 90 1.20 -4.06 0.65
CA SER A 90 1.44 -5.07 -0.38
C SER A 90 0.71 -6.37 -0.06
N ALA A 91 0.70 -6.80 1.21
CA ALA A 91 0.04 -8.03 1.64
C ALA A 91 -1.47 -7.87 1.87
N GLY A 92 -1.90 -6.69 2.28
CA GLY A 92 -3.26 -6.42 2.75
C GLY A 92 -4.30 -6.22 1.66
N THR A 93 -3.99 -6.53 0.39
CA THR A 93 -5.00 -6.56 -0.68
C THR A 93 -5.63 -7.94 -0.86
N TYR A 94 -5.13 -8.94 -0.13
CA TYR A 94 -5.59 -10.32 -0.19
C TYR A 94 -7.05 -10.45 0.23
N ARG A 95 -7.79 -11.38 -0.37
CA ARG A 95 -9.14 -11.71 0.08
C ARG A 95 -9.44 -13.19 -0.03
N THR A 96 -10.19 -13.72 0.93
CA THR A 96 -10.57 -15.15 0.99
C THR A 96 -11.65 -15.52 -0.02
N GLY A 97 -12.44 -14.54 -0.48
CA GLY A 97 -13.57 -14.79 -1.38
C GLY A 97 -13.17 -15.37 -2.74
N ASP A 98 -11.99 -15.00 -3.25
CA ASP A 98 -11.47 -15.48 -4.55
C ASP A 98 -9.97 -15.83 -4.51
N GLY A 99 -9.28 -15.61 -3.39
CA GLY A 99 -7.84 -15.86 -3.23
C GLY A 99 -6.93 -14.85 -3.94
N ARG A 100 -7.49 -13.76 -4.48
CA ARG A 100 -6.75 -12.75 -5.24
C ARG A 100 -6.16 -11.67 -4.34
N GLY A 101 -5.27 -10.86 -4.92
CA GLY A 101 -4.51 -9.84 -4.21
C GLY A 101 -3.38 -10.43 -3.37
N GLY A 102 -2.92 -9.65 -2.41
CA GLY A 102 -1.81 -10.01 -1.54
C GLY A 102 -0.43 -9.76 -2.17
N ALA A 103 0.60 -10.18 -1.43
CA ALA A 103 1.99 -9.84 -1.76
C ALA A 103 2.68 -10.82 -2.72
N GLY A 104 1.97 -11.85 -3.21
CA GLY A 104 2.56 -13.00 -3.91
C GLY A 104 3.33 -12.67 -5.18
N HIS A 105 3.03 -11.55 -5.84
CA HIS A 105 3.55 -11.21 -7.18
C HIS A 105 4.24 -9.85 -7.25
N GLY A 106 4.28 -9.09 -6.14
CA GLY A 106 4.84 -7.74 -6.13
C GLY A 106 4.00 -6.72 -6.92
N ASN A 107 2.70 -6.99 -7.12
CA ASN A 107 1.81 -6.19 -7.97
C ASN A 107 1.63 -4.72 -7.51
N GLN A 108 2.01 -4.39 -6.26
CA GLN A 108 2.04 -3.00 -5.77
C GLN A 108 2.91 -2.06 -6.63
N ARG A 109 3.83 -2.58 -7.45
CA ARG A 109 4.65 -1.80 -8.38
C ARG A 109 3.95 -1.44 -9.70
N PHE A 110 2.79 -2.01 -9.98
CA PHE A 110 2.02 -1.79 -11.20
C PHE A 110 0.66 -1.14 -10.92
N ALA A 111 0.01 -0.65 -11.97
CA ALA A 111 -1.38 -0.22 -11.90
C ALA A 111 -2.30 -1.41 -11.55
N PRO A 112 -3.45 -1.17 -10.88
CA PRO A 112 -3.87 0.11 -10.31
C PRO A 112 -3.21 0.39 -8.95
N LEU A 113 -2.62 -0.62 -8.30
CA LEU A 113 -2.17 -0.56 -6.91
C LEU A 113 -1.10 0.51 -6.68
N ASN A 114 -0.21 0.74 -7.65
CA ASN A 114 0.83 1.77 -7.55
C ASN A 114 0.27 3.20 -7.43
N SER A 115 -1.02 3.40 -7.73
CA SER A 115 -1.70 4.69 -7.80
C SER A 115 -3.00 4.74 -7.00
N TRP A 116 -3.32 3.69 -6.23
CA TRP A 116 -4.41 3.75 -5.26
C TRP A 116 -4.17 4.89 -4.25
N PRO A 117 -5.23 5.63 -3.86
CA PRO A 117 -5.11 6.70 -2.86
C PRO A 117 -4.46 6.23 -1.56
N ASP A 118 -4.82 5.05 -1.08
CA ASP A 118 -4.27 4.50 0.17
C ASP A 118 -2.79 4.10 0.05
N ASN A 119 -2.27 3.98 -1.18
CA ASN A 119 -0.86 3.73 -1.46
C ASN A 119 -0.06 5.01 -1.70
N VAL A 120 -0.62 6.18 -1.36
CA VAL A 120 0.05 7.48 -1.46
C VAL A 120 1.46 7.43 -0.84
N ASN A 121 2.41 7.98 -1.59
CA ASN A 121 3.84 8.03 -1.28
C ASN A 121 4.58 6.67 -1.23
N LEU A 122 3.92 5.52 -1.33
CA LEU A 122 4.62 4.22 -1.35
C LEU A 122 5.46 4.02 -2.63
N ASP A 123 5.26 4.83 -3.66
CA ASP A 123 6.19 4.98 -4.79
C ASP A 123 7.59 5.41 -4.33
N LYS A 124 7.70 6.27 -3.32
CA LYS A 124 8.99 6.69 -2.72
C LYS A 124 9.59 5.56 -1.89
N ALA A 125 8.77 4.82 -1.12
CA ALA A 125 9.23 3.65 -0.38
C ALA A 125 9.87 2.61 -1.31
N ARG A 126 9.19 2.25 -2.41
CA ARG A 126 9.75 1.33 -3.41
C ARG A 126 11.02 1.88 -4.06
N ARG A 127 11.07 3.20 -4.32
CA ARG A 127 12.26 3.85 -4.87
C ARG A 127 13.45 3.83 -3.91
N LEU A 128 13.24 3.96 -2.60
CA LEU A 128 14.28 3.83 -1.58
C LEU A 128 14.89 2.42 -1.54
N LEU A 129 14.10 1.38 -1.83
CA LEU A 129 14.58 -0.02 -1.91
C LEU A 129 15.32 -0.36 -3.22
N TRP A 130 15.21 0.47 -4.25
CA TRP A 130 15.81 0.19 -5.55
C TRP A 130 17.32 -0.10 -5.51
N PRO A 131 18.17 0.63 -4.76
CA PRO A 131 19.59 0.31 -4.66
C PRO A 131 19.87 -1.11 -4.14
N VAL A 132 19.05 -1.61 -3.21
CA VAL A 132 19.13 -2.99 -2.73
C VAL A 132 18.73 -3.96 -3.84
N LYS A 133 17.61 -3.72 -4.52
CA LYS A 133 17.20 -4.54 -5.68
C LYS A 133 18.27 -4.57 -6.77
N GLN A 134 18.90 -3.43 -7.05
CA GLN A 134 19.95 -3.28 -8.04
C GLN A 134 21.20 -4.09 -7.66
N LYS A 135 21.61 -4.04 -6.39
CA LYS A 135 22.78 -4.77 -5.87
C LYS A 135 22.59 -6.30 -5.96
N TYR A 136 21.41 -6.80 -5.61
CA TYR A 136 21.14 -8.25 -5.55
C TYR A 136 20.51 -8.83 -6.83
N GLY A 137 20.08 -7.96 -7.75
CA GLY A 137 19.63 -8.33 -9.09
C GLY A 137 18.52 -9.37 -9.08
N ARG A 138 18.63 -10.38 -9.94
CA ARG A 138 17.62 -11.43 -10.13
C ARG A 138 17.50 -12.45 -8.98
N LYS A 139 18.40 -12.40 -7.98
CA LYS A 139 18.38 -13.33 -6.85
C LYS A 139 17.34 -12.97 -5.78
N ILE A 140 16.77 -11.77 -5.84
CA ILE A 140 15.66 -11.34 -5.00
C ILE A 140 14.63 -10.62 -5.87
N SER A 141 13.38 -11.06 -5.84
CA SER A 141 12.27 -10.43 -6.53
C SER A 141 11.84 -9.14 -5.81
N TRP A 142 11.12 -8.26 -6.51
CA TRP A 142 10.44 -7.15 -5.84
C TRP A 142 9.38 -7.66 -4.86
N ALA A 143 8.66 -8.73 -5.22
CA ALA A 143 7.67 -9.35 -4.37
C ALA A 143 8.23 -9.75 -2.99
N ASP A 144 9.40 -10.41 -2.95
CA ASP A 144 10.05 -10.78 -1.70
C ASP A 144 10.71 -9.58 -1.01
N LEU A 145 11.37 -8.69 -1.77
CA LEU A 145 12.11 -7.55 -1.21
C LEU A 145 11.18 -6.60 -0.45
N ILE A 146 9.97 -6.34 -0.95
CA ILE A 146 9.01 -5.45 -0.30
C ILE A 146 8.61 -5.98 1.08
N ILE A 147 8.31 -7.28 1.18
CA ILE A 147 7.91 -7.91 2.45
C ILE A 147 9.11 -8.08 3.38
N LEU A 148 10.27 -8.47 2.85
CA LEU A 148 11.49 -8.58 3.64
C LEU A 148 11.88 -7.24 4.27
N ALA A 149 11.72 -6.12 3.57
CA ALA A 149 11.98 -4.79 4.10
C ALA A 149 11.09 -4.47 5.31
N GLY A 150 9.80 -4.82 5.26
CA GLY A 150 8.89 -4.68 6.40
C GLY A 150 9.31 -5.53 7.60
N ASN A 151 9.67 -6.80 7.38
CA ASN A 151 10.16 -7.68 8.45
C ASN A 151 11.46 -7.14 9.08
N VAL A 152 12.44 -6.73 8.27
CA VAL A 152 13.71 -6.18 8.76
C VAL A 152 13.49 -4.87 9.51
N ALA A 153 12.56 -4.02 9.05
CA ALA A 153 12.19 -2.80 9.75
C ALA A 153 11.65 -3.06 11.16
N MET A 154 10.76 -4.03 11.32
CA MET A 154 10.27 -4.43 12.66
C MET A 154 11.41 -4.93 13.55
N GLU A 155 12.29 -5.78 13.00
CA GLU A 155 13.46 -6.30 13.73
C GLU A 155 14.44 -5.20 14.15
N SER A 156 14.72 -4.23 13.27
CA SER A 156 15.64 -3.12 13.57
C SER A 156 15.10 -2.18 14.64
N MET A 157 13.78 -2.14 14.82
CA MET A 157 13.10 -1.33 15.83
C MET A 157 12.74 -2.12 17.11
N GLY A 158 13.26 -3.34 17.27
CA GLY A 158 13.17 -4.11 18.51
C GLY A 158 12.01 -5.11 18.60
N PHE A 159 11.28 -5.34 17.51
CA PHE A 159 10.27 -6.41 17.44
C PHE A 159 10.85 -7.66 16.76
N LYS A 160 10.95 -8.76 17.50
CA LYS A 160 11.41 -10.04 16.93
C LYS A 160 10.28 -10.70 16.15
N THR A 161 10.38 -10.70 14.83
CA THR A 161 9.42 -11.42 13.97
C THR A 161 9.55 -12.94 14.13
N PHE A 162 8.48 -13.67 13.76
CA PHE A 162 8.48 -15.14 13.81
C PHE A 162 9.46 -15.76 12.81
N GLY A 163 9.62 -15.14 11.64
CA GLY A 163 10.48 -15.61 10.57
C GLY A 163 10.10 -14.99 9.23
N PHE A 164 10.78 -15.40 8.17
CA PHE A 164 10.50 -14.98 6.79
C PHE A 164 10.72 -16.14 5.82
N ALA A 165 9.84 -16.26 4.83
CA ALA A 165 10.00 -17.17 3.69
C ALA A 165 9.93 -16.36 2.40
N GLY A 166 10.96 -16.52 1.56
CA GLY A 166 10.97 -16.03 0.18
C GLY A 166 10.42 -17.08 -0.79
N GLY A 167 10.49 -16.78 -2.09
CA GLY A 167 10.01 -17.64 -3.17
C GLY A 167 8.90 -17.02 -4.02
N ARG A 168 8.56 -15.75 -3.80
CA ARG A 168 7.58 -15.03 -4.62
C ARG A 168 8.21 -14.56 -5.92
N GLU A 169 7.70 -15.03 -7.06
CA GLU A 169 8.20 -14.61 -8.36
C GLU A 169 7.58 -13.26 -8.78
N ASP A 170 8.37 -12.43 -9.47
CA ASP A 170 7.88 -11.16 -10.01
C ASP A 170 7.00 -11.41 -11.26
N ILE A 171 5.91 -10.65 -11.38
CA ILE A 171 5.14 -10.52 -12.64
C ILE A 171 5.62 -9.32 -13.46
N TRP A 172 5.28 -9.24 -14.75
CA TRP A 172 5.83 -8.23 -15.68
C TRP A 172 4.79 -7.33 -16.34
N ALA A 173 3.53 -7.53 -15.98
CA ALA A 173 2.39 -6.71 -16.38
C ALA A 173 1.44 -6.60 -15.17
N PRO A 174 0.55 -5.61 -15.12
CA PRO A 174 -0.50 -5.58 -14.10
C PRO A 174 -1.43 -6.80 -14.25
N GLU A 175 -1.92 -7.31 -13.13
CA GLU A 175 -3.00 -8.30 -13.11
C GLU A 175 -4.31 -7.65 -13.57
N VAL A 176 -4.94 -8.22 -14.60
CA VAL A 176 -6.18 -7.69 -15.21
C VAL A 176 -7.41 -8.51 -14.86
N ASP A 177 -7.23 -9.57 -14.09
CA ASP A 177 -8.26 -10.54 -13.73
C ASP A 177 -8.80 -10.37 -12.31
N VAL A 178 -8.39 -9.30 -11.63
CA VAL A 178 -8.87 -8.97 -10.28
C VAL A 178 -10.03 -7.97 -10.35
N TYR A 179 -11.21 -8.41 -9.88
CA TYR A 179 -12.33 -7.52 -9.64
C TYR A 179 -12.11 -6.75 -8.34
N TRP A 180 -11.85 -5.44 -8.44
CA TRP A 180 -11.65 -4.54 -7.28
C TRP A 180 -12.93 -3.82 -6.83
N GLY A 181 -14.02 -4.01 -7.57
CA GLY A 181 -15.27 -3.26 -7.48
C GLY A 181 -15.64 -2.65 -8.84
N ASN A 182 -16.84 -2.09 -8.93
CA ASN A 182 -17.41 -1.50 -10.15
C ASN A 182 -17.58 0.03 -10.06
N GLU A 183 -16.95 0.67 -9.06
CA GLU A 183 -16.94 2.12 -8.92
C GLU A 183 -16.21 2.82 -10.07
N GLU A 184 -16.71 4.00 -10.47
CA GLU A 184 -16.04 4.85 -11.45
C GLU A 184 -15.13 5.91 -10.82
N LYS A 185 -15.07 5.99 -9.48
CA LYS A 185 -14.34 7.02 -8.74
C LYS A 185 -13.57 6.42 -7.57
N TRP A 186 -12.36 6.92 -7.35
CA TRP A 186 -11.58 6.60 -6.15
C TRP A 186 -12.31 7.04 -4.88
N LEU A 187 -12.18 6.23 -3.84
CA LEU A 187 -12.79 6.41 -2.52
C LEU A 187 -14.33 6.44 -2.51
N ASP A 188 -14.98 6.02 -3.60
CA ASP A 188 -16.42 5.81 -3.63
C ASP A 188 -16.77 4.45 -3.00
N ASP A 189 -17.93 4.39 -2.34
CA ASP A 189 -18.48 3.22 -1.64
C ASP A 189 -19.92 2.89 -2.05
N LYS A 190 -20.54 3.69 -2.92
CA LYS A 190 -21.98 3.65 -3.19
C LYS A 190 -22.50 2.34 -3.77
N VAL A 191 -21.65 1.58 -4.45
CA VAL A 191 -22.07 0.41 -5.25
C VAL A 191 -21.55 -0.92 -4.70
N ARG A 192 -20.62 -0.89 -3.74
CA ARG A 192 -20.07 -2.08 -3.05
C ARG A 192 -20.83 -2.48 -1.79
N MET A 193 -21.86 -1.73 -1.39
CA MET A 193 -22.74 -2.10 -0.28
C MET A 193 -24.10 -2.57 -0.83
N THR A 194 -24.61 -3.70 -0.34
CA THR A 194 -25.96 -4.18 -0.68
C THR A 194 -27.03 -3.27 -0.06
N ALA A 195 -28.30 -3.45 -0.48
CA ALA A 195 -29.42 -2.71 0.11
C ALA A 195 -29.58 -3.00 1.62
N GLU A 196 -29.09 -4.16 2.06
CA GLU A 196 -29.06 -4.62 3.44
C GLU A 196 -27.83 -4.12 4.23
N GLY A 197 -26.92 -3.38 3.59
CA GLY A 197 -25.72 -2.83 4.21
C GLY A 197 -24.56 -3.82 4.34
N GLU A 198 -24.58 -4.90 3.57
CA GLU A 198 -23.50 -5.89 3.52
C GLU A 198 -22.49 -5.53 2.43
N LEU A 199 -21.20 -5.77 2.67
CA LEU A 199 -20.17 -5.55 1.67
C LEU A 199 -20.29 -6.59 0.53
N GLU A 200 -20.20 -6.16 -0.71
CA GLU A 200 -20.31 -7.00 -1.90
C GLU A 200 -19.23 -8.10 -1.92
N ASN A 201 -19.60 -9.34 -2.24
CA ASN A 201 -18.64 -10.41 -2.46
C ASN A 201 -18.01 -10.32 -3.86
N PRO A 202 -16.68 -10.56 -4.02
CA PRO A 202 -15.73 -11.02 -3.02
C PRO A 202 -14.96 -9.89 -2.31
N LEU A 203 -15.38 -8.63 -2.42
CA LEU A 203 -14.62 -7.46 -1.97
C LEU A 203 -14.32 -7.51 -0.46
N ALA A 204 -13.16 -6.96 -0.07
CA ALA A 204 -12.69 -6.95 1.31
C ALA A 204 -12.27 -5.55 1.79
N ALA A 205 -12.64 -4.50 1.06
CA ALA A 205 -12.37 -3.11 1.42
C ALA A 205 -13.64 -2.26 1.29
N VAL A 206 -13.83 -1.29 2.19
CA VAL A 206 -15.06 -0.49 2.27
C VAL A 206 -15.18 0.59 1.20
N GLN A 207 -14.10 0.93 0.49
CA GLN A 207 -14.05 1.95 -0.57
C GLN A 207 -13.03 1.58 -1.65
N MET A 208 -13.29 1.99 -2.90
CA MET A 208 -12.39 1.71 -4.01
C MET A 208 -11.06 2.44 -3.80
N GLY A 209 -9.95 1.69 -3.79
CA GLY A 209 -8.61 2.25 -3.60
C GLY A 209 -8.14 2.34 -2.14
N LEU A 210 -8.90 1.78 -1.19
CA LEU A 210 -8.45 1.50 0.18
C LEU A 210 -7.98 0.06 0.33
N ILE A 211 -7.11 -0.18 1.32
CA ILE A 211 -6.69 -1.53 1.69
C ILE A 211 -7.82 -2.23 2.49
N TYR A 212 -8.34 -1.62 3.56
CA TYR A 212 -9.40 -2.20 4.41
C TYR A 212 -10.56 -1.23 4.63
N VAL A 213 -10.39 -0.29 5.57
CA VAL A 213 -11.42 0.63 6.06
C VAL A 213 -11.00 2.08 5.87
N ASN A 214 -11.98 3.00 5.88
CA ASN A 214 -11.70 4.43 5.87
C ASN A 214 -11.20 4.87 7.25
N PRO A 215 -10.03 5.52 7.35
CA PRO A 215 -9.42 5.86 8.63
C PRO A 215 -10.12 7.03 9.37
N GLU A 216 -10.96 7.81 8.68
CA GLU A 216 -11.84 8.81 9.29
C GLU A 216 -13.19 8.21 9.75
N GLY A 217 -13.43 6.93 9.43
CA GLY A 217 -14.68 6.20 9.68
C GLY A 217 -15.59 6.11 8.44
N PRO A 218 -16.74 5.41 8.54
CA PRO A 218 -17.61 5.10 7.40
C PRO A 218 -18.05 6.35 6.65
N GLY A 219 -17.83 6.41 5.33
CA GLY A 219 -18.14 7.60 4.52
C GLY A 219 -17.40 8.88 4.96
N GLY A 220 -16.27 8.74 5.65
CA GLY A 220 -15.52 9.86 6.24
C GLY A 220 -16.15 10.45 7.50
N GLN A 221 -17.11 9.75 8.13
CA GLN A 221 -17.74 10.17 9.38
C GLN A 221 -17.05 9.50 10.58
N PRO A 222 -16.72 10.24 11.66
CA PRO A 222 -15.98 9.73 12.82
C PRO A 222 -16.83 8.88 13.78
N ASP A 223 -17.59 7.91 13.24
CA ASP A 223 -18.32 6.91 14.00
C ASP A 223 -17.41 5.71 14.32
N THR A 224 -16.96 5.64 15.58
CA THR A 224 -16.01 4.62 16.04
C THR A 224 -16.65 3.24 16.19
N LEU A 225 -17.95 3.16 16.49
CA LEU A 225 -18.64 1.88 16.67
C LEU A 225 -18.85 1.20 15.32
N GLU A 226 -19.33 1.97 14.34
CA GLU A 226 -19.50 1.44 12.99
C GLU A 226 -18.15 1.18 12.32
N SER A 227 -17.14 2.02 12.55
CA SER A 227 -15.75 1.72 12.15
C SER A 227 -15.29 0.37 12.71
N GLY A 228 -15.51 0.10 14.00
CA GLY A 228 -15.18 -1.19 14.61
C GLY A 228 -15.90 -2.39 13.98
N ARG A 229 -17.16 -2.22 13.55
CA ARG A 229 -17.90 -3.26 12.80
C ARG A 229 -17.26 -3.53 11.43
N LEU A 230 -16.94 -2.47 10.68
CA LEU A 230 -16.31 -2.58 9.36
C LEU A 230 -14.89 -3.11 9.41
N VAL A 231 -14.13 -2.79 10.46
CA VAL A 231 -12.81 -3.37 10.72
C VAL A 231 -12.94 -4.89 10.84
N ARG A 232 -13.86 -5.39 11.68
CA ARG A 232 -14.10 -6.83 11.81
C ARG A 232 -14.50 -7.47 10.49
N GLU A 233 -15.44 -6.87 9.76
CA GLU A 233 -15.92 -7.41 8.48
C GLU A 233 -14.80 -7.54 7.44
N THR A 234 -14.03 -6.45 7.23
CA THR A 234 -12.98 -6.43 6.21
C THR A 234 -11.82 -7.35 6.57
N PHE A 235 -11.36 -7.35 7.82
CA PHE A 235 -10.29 -8.25 8.27
C PHE A 235 -10.71 -9.73 8.19
N ALA A 236 -11.96 -10.08 8.53
CA ALA A 236 -12.46 -11.44 8.38
C ALA A 236 -12.42 -11.91 6.92
N ARG A 237 -12.78 -11.03 5.96
CA ARG A 237 -12.64 -11.29 4.52
C ARG A 237 -11.19 -11.38 4.04
N MET A 238 -10.24 -10.97 4.88
CA MET A 238 -8.79 -11.11 4.65
C MET A 238 -8.14 -12.17 5.55
N ALA A 239 -8.94 -13.14 6.03
CA ALA A 239 -8.52 -14.28 6.85
C ALA A 239 -8.00 -13.94 8.24
N MET A 240 -8.39 -12.79 8.81
CA MET A 240 -8.00 -12.40 10.15
C MET A 240 -9.19 -12.43 11.11
N ASN A 241 -9.03 -13.10 12.25
CA ASN A 241 -9.99 -13.07 13.35
C ASN A 241 -9.80 -11.81 14.23
N ASP A 242 -10.62 -11.66 15.28
CA ASP A 242 -10.57 -10.49 16.17
C ASP A 242 -9.20 -10.33 16.89
N GLU A 243 -8.58 -11.42 17.35
CA GLU A 243 -7.26 -11.36 18.01
C GLU A 243 -6.17 -10.91 17.04
N GLU A 244 -6.16 -11.49 15.84
CA GLU A 244 -5.21 -11.15 14.76
C GLU A 244 -5.40 -9.70 14.31
N THR A 245 -6.65 -9.24 14.21
CA THR A 245 -7.00 -7.87 13.82
C THR A 245 -6.48 -6.83 14.82
N VAL A 246 -6.69 -7.08 16.11
CA VAL A 246 -6.17 -6.21 17.18
C VAL A 246 -4.64 -6.24 17.19
N ALA A 247 -4.04 -7.42 17.10
CA ALA A 247 -2.58 -7.57 17.11
C ALA A 247 -1.91 -6.84 15.93
N LEU A 248 -2.47 -6.96 14.71
CA LEU A 248 -1.97 -6.27 13.52
C LEU A 248 -2.14 -4.75 13.63
N THR A 249 -3.32 -4.29 14.04
CA THR A 249 -3.64 -2.86 14.12
C THR A 249 -2.78 -2.17 15.18
N CYS A 250 -2.78 -2.70 16.41
CA CYS A 250 -2.00 -2.12 17.50
C CYS A 250 -0.50 -2.28 17.26
N GLY A 251 -0.06 -3.46 16.81
CA GLY A 251 1.36 -3.72 16.57
C GLY A 251 1.95 -2.91 15.42
N GLY A 252 1.17 -2.70 14.35
CA GLY A 252 1.57 -1.83 13.24
C GLY A 252 1.65 -0.36 13.65
N HIS A 253 0.61 0.13 14.34
CA HIS A 253 0.54 1.53 14.78
C HIS A 253 1.42 1.87 15.99
N THR A 254 2.12 0.91 16.60
CA THR A 254 3.24 1.21 17.51
C THR A 254 4.33 2.04 16.82
N PHE A 255 4.45 1.92 15.49
CA PHE A 255 5.51 2.54 14.70
C PHE A 255 5.00 3.70 13.85
N GLY A 256 5.82 4.75 13.72
CA GLY A 256 5.65 5.81 12.75
C GLY A 256 4.55 6.82 13.04
N LYS A 257 4.04 7.42 11.96
CA LYS A 257 3.07 8.50 11.98
C LYS A 257 2.27 8.55 10.68
N CYS A 258 1.15 9.27 10.70
CA CYS A 258 0.44 9.72 9.51
C CYS A 258 0.96 11.08 9.02
N HIS A 259 0.66 11.44 7.77
CA HIS A 259 1.09 12.69 7.13
C HIS A 259 -0.09 13.45 6.52
N GLY A 260 -0.31 14.66 7.00
CA GLY A 260 -1.41 15.57 6.70
C GLY A 260 -1.03 17.01 7.02
N ALA A 261 0.21 17.40 6.70
CA ALA A 261 0.79 18.69 7.10
C ALA A 261 0.11 19.92 6.49
N GLY A 262 -0.67 19.75 5.41
CA GLY A 262 -1.34 20.85 4.73
C GLY A 262 -2.45 20.38 3.78
N ASP A 263 -3.03 21.34 3.05
CA ASP A 263 -4.17 21.13 2.17
C ASP A 263 -3.89 20.05 1.10
N ALA A 264 -4.74 19.01 1.06
CA ALA A 264 -4.67 17.92 0.11
C ALA A 264 -4.78 18.39 -1.35
N ALA A 265 -5.40 19.54 -1.63
CA ALA A 265 -5.46 20.14 -2.97
C ALA A 265 -4.08 20.54 -3.54
N LEU A 266 -3.05 20.59 -2.70
CA LEU A 266 -1.67 20.86 -3.10
C LEU A 266 -0.90 19.62 -3.56
N VAL A 267 -1.50 18.42 -3.42
CA VAL A 267 -0.93 17.16 -3.88
C VAL A 267 -1.26 16.94 -5.36
N GLY A 268 -0.22 16.68 -6.16
CA GLY A 268 -0.34 16.41 -7.59
C GLY A 268 -0.89 15.03 -7.92
N ALA A 269 -0.89 14.71 -9.22
CA ALA A 269 -1.41 13.45 -9.76
C ALA A 269 -0.69 12.21 -9.21
N ALA A 270 -1.42 11.10 -9.06
CA ALA A 270 -0.87 9.78 -8.75
C ALA A 270 0.08 9.28 -9.87
N PRO A 271 0.94 8.27 -9.62
CA PRO A 271 1.98 7.85 -10.57
C PRO A 271 1.52 7.61 -12.01
N GLU A 272 0.40 6.90 -12.22
CA GLU A 272 -0.11 6.61 -13.58
C GLU A 272 -0.64 7.85 -14.32
N ALA A 273 -0.90 8.95 -13.60
CA ALA A 273 -1.36 10.21 -14.17
C ALA A 273 -0.30 11.33 -14.07
N ALA A 274 0.88 11.02 -13.54
CA ALA A 274 1.97 11.98 -13.37
C ALA A 274 2.70 12.24 -14.70
N GLY A 275 3.32 13.42 -14.80
CA GLY A 275 4.12 13.77 -15.98
C GLY A 275 5.40 12.93 -16.09
N LEU A 276 5.90 12.74 -17.31
CA LEU A 276 7.11 11.94 -17.59
C LEU A 276 8.34 12.38 -16.76
N ALA A 277 8.45 13.67 -16.42
CA ALA A 277 9.53 14.20 -15.59
C ALA A 277 9.58 13.60 -14.17
N GLU A 278 8.46 13.07 -13.67
CA GLU A 278 8.39 12.44 -12.33
C GLU A 278 8.93 11.00 -12.34
N GLN A 279 9.25 10.43 -13.51
CA GLN A 279 9.94 9.14 -13.64
C GLN A 279 9.28 8.01 -12.83
N GLY A 280 7.95 7.91 -12.94
CA GLY A 280 7.14 6.89 -12.25
C GLY A 280 6.87 7.18 -10.78
N LEU A 281 7.25 8.35 -10.26
CA LEU A 281 6.76 8.87 -8.98
C LEU A 281 5.51 9.73 -9.22
N GLY A 282 4.68 9.86 -8.18
CA GLY A 282 3.46 10.65 -8.20
C GLY A 282 3.31 11.51 -6.95
N TRP A 283 2.11 12.06 -6.73
CA TRP A 283 1.71 12.80 -5.53
C TRP A 283 2.67 13.91 -5.12
N LYS A 284 3.31 14.56 -6.10
CA LYS A 284 4.21 15.68 -5.84
C LYS A 284 3.45 16.80 -5.16
N SER A 285 3.85 17.12 -3.93
CA SER A 285 3.23 18.20 -3.16
C SER A 285 3.87 19.54 -3.49
N ARG A 286 3.05 20.57 -3.65
CA ARG A 286 3.48 21.98 -3.72
C ARG A 286 3.45 22.69 -2.37
N TYR A 287 3.03 21.99 -1.31
CA TYR A 287 3.01 22.55 0.03
C TYR A 287 4.43 22.63 0.60
N ALA A 288 4.90 23.86 0.87
CA ALA A 288 6.24 24.13 1.39
C ALA A 288 7.34 23.32 0.66
N SER A 289 8.09 22.45 1.33
CA SER A 289 9.10 21.60 0.69
C SER A 289 8.53 20.35 0.01
N GLY A 290 7.31 19.95 0.36
CA GLY A 290 6.61 18.77 -0.14
C GLY A 290 7.15 17.42 0.38
N LYS A 291 8.04 17.44 1.37
CA LYS A 291 8.74 16.27 1.95
C LYS A 291 9.11 16.51 3.42
N GLY A 292 9.61 15.49 4.12
CA GLY A 292 9.96 15.60 5.54
C GLY A 292 8.76 16.04 6.41
N GLY A 293 8.89 17.11 7.19
CA GLY A 293 7.79 17.63 8.00
C GLY A 293 6.59 18.16 7.21
N ASP A 294 6.75 18.46 5.91
CA ASP A 294 5.71 19.01 5.04
C ASP A 294 4.98 17.94 4.21
N GLN A 295 5.16 16.67 4.57
CA GLN A 295 4.53 15.56 3.86
C GLN A 295 3.00 15.62 3.96
N ILE A 296 2.35 15.30 2.84
CA ILE A 296 0.91 15.07 2.77
C ILE A 296 0.71 13.67 2.18
N GLY A 297 -0.03 12.84 2.89
CA GLY A 297 -0.37 11.46 2.55
C GLY A 297 -1.86 11.23 2.74
N SER A 298 -2.24 10.56 3.84
CA SER A 298 -3.65 10.29 4.16
C SER A 298 -4.45 11.53 4.55
N GLY A 299 -3.78 12.64 4.89
CA GLY A 299 -4.43 13.83 5.43
C GLY A 299 -4.58 13.81 6.96
N LEU A 300 -4.43 12.66 7.60
CA LEU A 300 -4.29 12.56 9.07
C LEU A 300 -2.88 12.94 9.48
N GLU A 301 -2.69 13.53 10.67
CA GLU A 301 -1.38 14.02 11.11
C GLU A 301 -1.05 13.56 12.54
N GLY A 302 0.18 13.06 12.71
CA GLY A 302 0.74 12.74 14.03
C GLY A 302 1.13 11.27 14.20
N SER A 303 1.92 11.00 15.23
CA SER A 303 2.27 9.64 15.66
C SER A 303 1.27 9.12 16.68
N TRP A 304 1.12 7.80 16.75
CA TRP A 304 0.32 7.15 17.79
C TRP A 304 1.05 7.02 19.12
N THR A 305 2.39 6.97 19.07
CA THR A 305 3.27 6.71 20.22
C THR A 305 4.29 7.84 20.42
N PRO A 306 4.84 8.01 21.64
CA PRO A 306 5.97 8.90 21.90
C PRO A 306 7.31 8.32 21.42
N THR A 307 7.34 7.05 21.00
CA THR A 307 8.54 6.30 20.60
C THR A 307 8.37 5.65 19.21
N PRO A 308 8.13 6.41 18.13
CA PRO A 308 7.64 5.87 16.84
C PRO A 308 8.60 4.93 16.10
N THR A 309 9.85 4.80 16.55
CA THR A 309 10.87 3.95 15.94
C THR A 309 11.33 2.84 16.90
N ARG A 310 10.50 2.49 17.88
CA ARG A 310 10.80 1.45 18.87
C ARG A 310 9.55 0.64 19.19
N TRP A 311 9.72 -0.67 19.26
CA TRP A 311 8.70 -1.57 19.78
C TRP A 311 8.56 -1.41 21.29
N ASP A 312 7.35 -1.11 21.74
CA ASP A 312 6.89 -1.13 23.12
C ASP A 312 5.35 -1.20 23.16
N MET A 313 4.76 -1.06 24.35
CA MET A 313 3.30 -1.12 24.56
C MET A 313 2.62 0.25 24.53
N SER A 314 3.35 1.31 24.18
CA SER A 314 2.88 2.68 24.34
C SER A 314 1.65 3.00 23.48
N TYR A 315 1.41 2.28 22.37
CA TYR A 315 0.17 2.42 21.61
C TYR A 315 -1.06 2.16 22.48
N LEU A 316 -1.06 1.04 23.22
CA LEU A 316 -2.17 0.67 24.10
C LEU A 316 -2.22 1.55 25.35
N ASP A 317 -1.06 1.93 25.89
CA ASP A 317 -0.99 2.88 27.01
C ASP A 317 -1.60 4.23 26.63
N MET A 318 -1.30 4.73 25.41
CA MET A 318 -1.89 5.96 24.89
C MET A 318 -3.39 5.79 24.63
N LEU A 319 -3.81 4.69 23.99
CA LEU A 319 -5.22 4.44 23.64
C LEU A 319 -6.13 4.40 24.88
N PHE A 320 -5.72 3.67 25.93
CA PHE A 320 -6.55 3.47 27.13
C PHE A 320 -6.25 4.44 28.27
N GLY A 321 -5.09 5.10 28.26
CA GLY A 321 -4.65 6.02 29.30
C GLY A 321 -5.11 7.47 29.12
N ASN A 322 -5.80 7.78 28.03
CA ASN A 322 -6.28 9.13 27.72
C ASN A 322 -7.79 9.13 27.46
N GLU A 323 -8.41 10.27 27.72
CA GLU A 323 -9.72 10.61 27.15
C GLU A 323 -9.51 11.20 25.77
N TRP A 324 -10.44 11.00 24.84
CA TRP A 324 -10.25 11.38 23.44
C TRP A 324 -11.27 12.41 22.99
N VAL A 325 -10.80 13.49 22.39
CA VAL A 325 -11.63 14.55 21.81
C VAL A 325 -11.48 14.56 20.29
N LEU A 326 -12.62 14.61 19.59
CA LEU A 326 -12.65 14.75 18.14
C LEU A 326 -12.03 16.09 17.73
N SER A 327 -11.10 16.03 16.80
CA SER A 327 -10.34 17.15 16.29
C SER A 327 -10.19 17.08 14.77
N LYS A 328 -9.48 18.05 14.20
CA LYS A 328 -9.12 18.11 12.78
C LYS A 328 -7.62 18.21 12.61
N SER A 329 -7.09 17.48 11.63
CA SER A 329 -5.70 17.61 11.17
C SER A 329 -5.47 18.96 10.49
N PRO A 330 -4.20 19.35 10.22
CA PRO A 330 -3.92 20.52 9.38
C PRO A 330 -4.51 20.43 7.96
N ALA A 331 -4.72 19.22 7.43
CA ALA A 331 -5.41 18.98 6.17
C ALA A 331 -6.95 18.93 6.29
N GLY A 332 -7.50 19.04 7.50
CA GLY A 332 -8.95 19.03 7.75
C GLY A 332 -9.59 17.65 7.91
N ALA A 333 -8.79 16.58 8.02
CA ALA A 333 -9.29 15.22 8.25
C ALA A 333 -9.75 15.04 9.72
N HIS A 334 -10.81 14.28 9.96
CA HIS A 334 -11.26 13.89 11.29
C HIS A 334 -10.23 12.99 11.98
N GLN A 335 -9.76 13.39 13.15
CA GLN A 335 -8.87 12.60 14.00
C GLN A 335 -9.17 12.84 15.48
N TRP A 336 -8.52 12.08 16.36
CA TRP A 336 -8.71 12.19 17.80
C TRP A 336 -7.42 12.67 18.47
N THR A 337 -7.55 13.49 19.51
CA THR A 337 -6.42 13.94 20.35
C THR A 337 -6.73 13.65 21.83
N PRO A 338 -5.72 13.32 22.65
CA PRO A 338 -5.83 13.29 24.10
C PRO A 338 -6.26 14.63 24.72
#